data_AF-A0A815W2H5-F1
#
_entry.id   AF-A0A815W2H5-F1
#
_cell.length_a   1.000
_cell.length_b   1.000
_cell.length_c   1.000
_cell.angle_alpha   90.00
_cell.angle_beta   90.00
_cell.angle_gamma   90.00
#
_symmetry.space_group_name_H-M   'P 1'
#
loop_
_entity.id
_entity.type
_entity.pdbx_description
1 polymer ?
#
loop_
_entity_poly.entity_id
_entity_poly.type
_entity_poly.pdbx_seq_one_letter_code
_entity_poly.pdbx_strand_id
1 'polypeptide(L)'
;MNDIVGLKIAAVDRSNTAPGVLPCKIIEIIEKNDSANVFYRLATGDGIITELFSSSDFMDLTQTVSANLRQIKIDALPMITFIHACKVFTKFKTNRPCKCIGTCESNRCPCKRNQIQCCTKCHRGKSICKNNT
;
A
#
# COMPACT_ATOMS: atom_id res chain seq x y z
N MET A 1 6.79 4.83 22.60
CA MET A 1 5.83 4.27 21.61
C MET A 1 5.60 5.28 20.50
N ASN A 2 6.43 5.25 19.47
CA ASN A 2 6.27 6.01 18.23
C ASN A 2 7.06 5.33 17.09
N ASP A 3 7.25 4.01 17.21
CA ASP A 3 8.14 3.27 16.33
C ASP A 3 7.46 3.09 14.97
N ILE A 4 8.28 3.23 13.93
CA ILE A 4 7.86 3.11 12.54
C ILE A 4 8.34 1.75 12.06
N VAL A 5 7.41 0.93 11.58
CA VAL A 5 7.64 -0.43 11.12
C VAL A 5 7.13 -0.61 9.71
N GLY A 6 7.75 -1.53 8.96
CA GLY A 6 7.36 -1.85 7.59
C GLY A 6 6.51 -3.09 7.53
N LEU A 7 5.40 -3.04 6.78
CA LEU A 7 4.65 -4.23 6.41
C LEU A 7 4.89 -4.59 4.95
N LYS A 8 5.14 -5.86 4.67
CA LYS A 8 5.36 -6.35 3.30
C LYS A 8 4.08 -6.26 2.47
N ILE A 9 4.15 -5.58 1.34
CA ILE A 9 3.05 -5.51 0.36
C ILE A 9 3.17 -6.67 -0.61
N ALA A 10 2.12 -7.49 -0.70
CA ALA A 10 2.07 -8.62 -1.61
C ALA A 10 2.22 -8.17 -3.07
N ALA A 11 2.92 -8.96 -3.90
CA ALA A 11 3.16 -8.64 -5.31
C ALA A 11 1.86 -8.52 -6.14
N VAL A 12 0.77 -9.12 -5.66
CA VAL A 12 -0.55 -9.01 -6.28
C VAL A 12 -1.15 -7.62 -6.10
N ASP A 13 -0.87 -6.96 -4.97
CA ASP A 13 -1.42 -5.65 -4.57
C ASP A 13 -0.52 -4.47 -4.97
N ARG A 14 0.54 -4.72 -5.74
CA ARG A 14 1.46 -3.68 -6.23
C ARG A 14 1.83 -3.87 -7.70
N SER A 15 2.28 -2.79 -8.34
CA SER A 15 3.04 -2.87 -9.59
C SER A 15 4.50 -3.24 -9.31
N ASN A 16 5.24 -3.68 -10.33
CA ASN A 16 6.67 -3.99 -10.17
C ASN A 16 7.52 -2.74 -9.84
N THR A 17 6.98 -1.55 -10.09
CA THR A 17 7.62 -0.25 -9.83
C THR A 17 7.19 0.37 -8.50
N ALA A 18 6.12 -0.15 -7.86
CA ALA A 18 5.63 0.37 -6.61
C ALA A 18 6.44 -0.19 -5.41
N PRO A 19 6.57 0.59 -4.32
CA PRO A 19 7.24 0.16 -3.11
C PRO A 19 6.68 -1.18 -2.60
N GLY A 20 7.56 -2.08 -2.17
CA GLY A 20 7.19 -3.39 -1.64
C GLY A 20 6.90 -3.41 -0.14
N VAL A 21 7.07 -2.28 0.54
CA VAL A 21 6.91 -2.15 1.99
C VAL A 21 6.05 -0.94 2.28
N LEU A 22 4.99 -1.14 3.06
CA LEU A 22 4.09 -0.12 3.57
C LEU A 22 4.65 0.36 4.91
N PRO A 23 5.04 1.64 5.04
CA PRO A 23 5.52 2.16 6.29
C PRO A 23 4.33 2.54 7.20
N CYS A 24 4.36 2.04 8.43
CA CYS A 24 3.29 2.13 9.41
C CYS A 24 3.83 2.64 10.75
N LYS A 25 2.99 3.32 11.51
CA LYS A 25 3.26 3.73 12.89
C LYS A 25 2.54 2.80 13.85
N ILE A 26 3.22 2.29 14.88
CA ILE A 26 2.57 1.56 15.96
C ILE A 26 1.78 2.56 16.82
N ILE A 27 0.49 2.28 17.03
CA ILE A 27 -0.41 3.14 17.81
C ILE A 27 -0.91 2.48 19.09
N GLU A 28 -0.95 1.15 19.13
CA GLU A 28 -1.46 0.38 20.27
C GLU A 28 -0.73 -0.96 20.36
N ILE A 29 -0.43 -1.39 21.58
CA ILE A 29 0.04 -2.74 21.87
C ILE A 29 -1.09 -3.47 22.59
N ILE A 30 -1.49 -4.62 22.06
CA ILE A 30 -2.57 -5.45 22.56
C ILE A 30 -1.94 -6.75 23.07
N GLU A 31 -1.82 -6.86 24.38
CA GLU A 31 -1.37 -8.06 25.05
C GLU A 31 -2.59 -8.94 25.35
N LYS A 32 -2.57 -10.19 24.89
CA LYS A 32 -3.53 -11.19 25.39
C LYS A 32 -2.96 -11.80 26.67
N ASN A 33 -3.86 -12.17 27.59
CA ASN A 33 -3.60 -12.69 28.96
C ASN A 33 -2.60 -13.85 29.08
N ASP A 34 -2.08 -14.38 27.97
CA ASP A 34 -0.99 -15.35 27.92
C ASP A 34 0.17 -14.69 27.17
N SER A 35 1.23 -14.33 27.89
CA SER A 35 2.36 -13.45 27.47
C SER A 35 3.11 -13.85 26.20
N ALA A 36 2.69 -14.91 25.51
CA ALA A 36 3.24 -15.37 24.25
C ALA A 36 2.72 -14.61 23.02
N ASN A 37 1.60 -13.87 23.12
CA ASN A 37 0.95 -13.26 21.94
C ASN A 37 0.73 -11.75 22.10
N VAL A 38 1.78 -10.99 21.79
CA VAL A 38 1.71 -9.53 21.68
C VAL A 38 1.31 -9.15 20.25
N PHE A 39 0.21 -8.42 20.14
CA PHE A 39 -0.26 -7.87 18.87
C PHE A 39 -0.14 -6.34 18.86
N TYR A 40 -0.06 -5.78 17.66
CA TYR A 40 0.13 -4.36 17.45
C TYR A 40 -0.94 -3.83 16.51
N ARG A 41 -1.53 -2.70 16.87
CA ARG A 41 -2.34 -1.90 15.96
C ARG A 41 -1.47 -0.85 15.29
N LEU A 42 -1.68 -0.69 13.99
CA LEU A 42 -0.85 0.14 13.14
C LEU A 42 -1.69 1.22 12.46
N ALA A 43 -1.10 2.38 12.22
CA ALA A 43 -1.67 3.46 11.42
C ALA A 43 -0.75 3.84 10.26
N THR A 44 -1.36 4.24 9.15
CA THR A 44 -0.70 4.91 8.02
C THR A 44 -1.13 6.36 7.95
N GLY A 45 -0.59 7.13 7.00
CA GLY A 45 -1.06 8.49 6.75
C GLY A 45 -2.53 8.57 6.28
N ASP A 46 -3.10 7.44 5.84
CA ASP A 46 -4.44 7.37 5.24
C ASP A 46 -5.49 6.76 6.18
N GLY A 47 -5.08 6.06 7.23
CA GLY A 47 -6.03 5.40 8.15
C GLY A 47 -5.39 4.48 9.18
N ILE A 48 -6.21 4.02 10.12
CA ILE A 48 -5.84 2.99 11.11
C ILE A 48 -6.16 1.62 10.53
N ILE A 49 -5.18 0.71 10.54
CA ILE A 49 -5.36 -0.64 10.01
C ILE A 49 -6.23 -1.45 10.98
N THR A 50 -7.28 -2.09 10.45
CA THR A 50 -8.22 -2.90 11.23
C THR A 50 -7.58 -4.17 11.77
N GLU A 51 -6.72 -4.78 10.97
CA GLU A 51 -5.97 -6.00 11.25
C GLU A 51 -4.89 -5.77 12.31
N LEU A 52 -4.63 -6.81 13.09
CA LEU A 52 -3.58 -6.81 14.11
C LEU A 52 -2.36 -7.58 13.59
N PHE A 53 -1.18 -7.09 13.92
CA PHE A 53 0.09 -7.65 13.46
C PHE A 53 0.93 -8.11 14.64
N SER A 54 1.80 -9.08 14.40
CA SER A 54 2.81 -9.54 15.34
C SER A 54 4.16 -8.91 15.02
N SER A 55 5.13 -9.02 15.93
CA SER A 55 6.49 -8.53 15.67
C SER A 55 7.17 -9.24 14.50
N SER A 56 6.79 -10.50 14.21
CA SER A 56 7.32 -11.24 13.05
C SER A 56 6.83 -10.72 11.70
N ASP A 57 5.75 -9.92 11.68
CA ASP A 57 5.24 -9.31 10.44
C ASP A 57 6.02 -8.03 10.06
N PHE A 58 6.87 -7.53 10.96
CA PHE A 58 7.56 -6.27 10.78
C PHE A 58 8.86 -6.44 10.00
N MET A 59 9.06 -5.52 9.07
CA MET A 59 10.34 -5.30 8.40
C MET A 59 11.00 -4.06 9.00
N ASP A 60 12.31 -4.15 9.20
CA ASP A 60 13.09 -3.00 9.60
C ASP A 60 13.09 -1.94 8.49
N LEU A 61 12.73 -0.72 8.85
CA LEU A 61 12.62 0.46 7.98
C LEU A 61 13.75 1.46 8.21
N THR A 62 14.88 1.04 8.80
CA THR A 62 16.07 1.86 9.00
C THR A 62 16.52 2.66 7.76
N GLN A 63 16.10 2.29 6.55
CA GLN A 63 16.42 2.98 5.29
C GLN A 63 15.30 3.83 4.67
N THR A 64 14.08 3.83 5.20
CA THR A 64 12.89 4.47 4.59
C THR A 64 12.03 5.20 5.62
N VAL A 65 12.67 6.05 6.44
CA VAL A 65 11.97 6.87 7.42
C VAL A 65 11.26 8.02 6.72
N SER A 66 9.97 7.85 6.46
CA SER A 66 9.10 8.92 5.97
C SER A 66 8.79 9.85 7.15
N ALA A 67 9.39 11.06 7.19
CA ALA A 67 9.19 12.05 8.26
C ALA A 67 7.69 12.35 8.54
N ASN A 68 6.84 12.19 7.52
CA ASN A 68 5.39 12.39 7.58
C ASN A 68 4.67 11.43 8.55
N LEU A 69 5.19 10.22 8.79
CA LEU A 69 4.54 9.26 9.69
C LEU A 69 4.66 9.66 11.17
N ARG A 70 5.68 10.45 11.53
CA ARG A 70 5.90 10.88 12.92
C ARG A 70 4.80 11.84 13.40
N GLN A 71 4.23 12.63 12.49
CA GLN A 71 3.27 13.71 12.79
C GLN A 71 1.80 13.35 12.55
N ILE A 72 1.48 12.06 12.32
CA ILE A 72 0.10 11.63 12.08
C ILE A 72 -0.78 11.93 13.30
N LYS A 73 -1.89 12.64 13.08
CA LYS A 73 -2.98 12.81 14.04
C LYS A 73 -3.94 11.63 13.93
N ILE A 74 -3.89 10.74 14.92
CA ILE A 74 -4.62 9.45 14.90
C ILE A 74 -6.13 9.66 15.10
N ASP A 75 -6.52 10.68 15.87
CA ASP A 75 -7.91 10.90 16.32
C ASP A 75 -8.92 11.19 15.19
N ALA A 76 -8.43 11.52 13.99
CA ALA A 76 -9.26 11.86 12.84
C ALA A 76 -9.16 10.82 11.70
N LEU A 77 -8.43 9.73 11.90
CA LEU A 77 -8.20 8.74 10.84
C LEU A 77 -9.31 7.69 10.78
N PRO A 78 -9.80 7.34 9.58
CA PRO A 78 -10.75 6.25 9.41
C PRO A 78 -10.09 4.89 9.65
N MET A 79 -10.89 3.91 10.06
CA MET A 79 -10.48 2.51 10.05
C MET A 79 -10.47 1.98 8.61
N ILE A 80 -9.35 1.41 8.18
CA ILE A 80 -9.16 0.86 6.83
C ILE A 80 -8.55 -0.54 6.91
N THR A 81 -8.78 -1.37 5.89
CA THR A 81 -8.12 -2.68 5.80
C THR A 81 -6.67 -2.54 5.33
N PHE A 82 -5.83 -3.51 5.64
CA PHE A 82 -4.44 -3.55 5.19
C PHE A 82 -4.33 -3.48 3.67
N ILE A 83 -5.21 -4.19 2.96
CA ILE A 83 -5.27 -4.17 1.49
C ILE A 83 -5.63 -2.77 0.97
N HIS A 84 -6.55 -2.07 1.64
CA HIS A 84 -6.90 -0.70 1.27
C HIS A 84 -5.69 0.24 1.46
N ALA A 85 -5.03 0.16 2.61
CA ALA A 85 -3.81 0.93 2.89
C ALA A 85 -2.73 0.68 1.81
N CYS A 86 -2.50 -0.58 1.44
CA CYS A 86 -1.56 -0.95 0.37
C CYS A 86 -1.93 -0.32 -0.96
N LYS A 87 -3.21 -0.36 -1.36
CA LYS A 87 -3.68 0.20 -2.64
C LYS A 87 -3.53 1.72 -2.71
N VAL A 88 -3.84 2.41 -1.62
CA VAL A 88 -3.69 3.87 -1.53
C VAL A 88 -2.21 4.24 -1.61
N PHE A 89 -1.38 3.59 -0.81
CA PHE A 89 0.06 3.85 -0.76
C PHE A 89 0.79 3.59 -2.08
N THR A 90 0.52 2.43 -2.69
CA THR A 90 1.12 2.06 -3.99
C THR A 90 0.48 2.81 -5.16
N LYS A 91 -0.60 3.57 -4.92
CA LYS A 91 -1.49 4.13 -5.94
C LYS A 91 -2.01 3.06 -6.92
N PHE A 92 -1.96 1.79 -6.52
CA PHE A 92 -2.33 0.66 -7.36
C PHE A 92 -3.85 0.51 -7.38
N LYS A 93 -4.47 1.05 -8.43
CA LYS A 93 -5.95 1.10 -8.55
C LYS A 93 -6.56 0.07 -9.51
N THR A 94 -5.78 -0.76 -10.22
CA THR A 94 -6.36 -1.75 -11.15
C THR A 94 -5.84 -3.17 -10.99
N ASN A 95 -6.72 -4.08 -10.56
CA ASN A 95 -6.54 -5.53 -10.75
C ASN A 95 -6.83 -5.98 -12.18
N ARG A 96 -7.43 -5.12 -13.02
CA ARG A 96 -7.77 -5.44 -14.40
C ARG A 96 -6.82 -4.75 -15.37
N PRO A 97 -5.90 -5.50 -16.02
CA PRO A 97 -5.08 -4.95 -17.08
C PRO A 97 -5.95 -4.48 -18.24
N CYS A 98 -5.67 -3.30 -18.81
CA CYS A 98 -6.44 -2.79 -19.95
C CYS A 98 -6.28 -3.63 -21.22
N LYS A 99 -5.13 -4.31 -21.37
CA LYS A 99 -4.77 -5.13 -22.54
C LYS A 99 -4.88 -4.38 -23.87
N CYS A 100 -4.81 -3.05 -23.87
CA CYS A 100 -4.86 -2.28 -25.10
C CYS A 100 -3.60 -2.54 -25.94
N ILE A 101 -3.76 -2.53 -27.26
CA ILE A 101 -2.66 -2.66 -28.22
C ILE A 101 -2.09 -1.27 -28.60
N GLY A 102 -2.93 -0.23 -28.53
CA GLY A 102 -2.58 1.16 -28.86
C GLY A 102 -2.02 1.99 -27.71
N THR A 103 -1.93 3.31 -27.91
CA THR A 103 -1.20 4.25 -27.02
C THR A 103 -1.85 4.55 -25.67
N CYS A 104 -3.08 4.09 -25.42
CA CYS A 104 -3.82 4.35 -24.17
C CYS A 104 -4.05 5.84 -23.83
N GLU A 105 -4.00 6.74 -24.80
CA GLU A 105 -4.19 8.19 -24.57
C GLU A 105 -5.67 8.60 -24.45
N SER A 106 -6.58 7.82 -25.03
CA SER A 106 -8.02 8.11 -25.06
C SER A 106 -8.81 7.32 -24.01
N ASN A 107 -10.03 7.78 -23.73
CA ASN A 107 -11.00 7.10 -22.85
C ASN A 107 -11.48 5.74 -23.39
N ARG A 108 -11.00 5.29 -24.56
CA ARG A 108 -11.14 3.91 -25.01
C ARG A 108 -10.33 2.94 -24.15
N CYS A 109 -9.23 3.40 -23.55
CA CYS A 109 -8.50 2.63 -22.57
C CYS A 109 -9.23 2.68 -21.22
N PRO A 110 -9.58 1.53 -20.61
CA PRO A 110 -10.26 1.51 -19.31
C PRO A 110 -9.40 2.08 -18.19
N CYS A 111 -8.06 1.95 -18.25
CA CYS A 111 -7.16 2.61 -17.29
C CYS A 111 -7.29 4.14 -17.39
N LYS A 112 -7.17 4.70 -18.61
CA LYS A 112 -7.30 6.14 -18.84
C LYS A 112 -8.68 6.68 -18.44
N ARG A 113 -9.74 5.97 -18.81
CA ARG A 113 -11.13 6.33 -18.46
C ARG A 113 -11.36 6.37 -16.95
N ASN A 114 -10.73 5.47 -16.21
CA ASN A 114 -10.79 5.45 -14.75
C ASN A 114 -9.77 6.39 -14.09
N GLN A 115 -9.07 7.22 -14.87
CA GLN A 115 -7.99 8.12 -14.43
C GLN A 115 -6.85 7.38 -13.71
N ILE A 116 -6.47 6.21 -14.24
CA ILE A 116 -5.40 5.36 -13.71
C ILE A 116 -4.33 5.15 -14.78
N GLN A 117 -3.06 5.15 -14.37
CA GLN A 117 -1.94 4.79 -15.23
C GLN A 117 -1.87 3.28 -15.43
N CYS A 118 -1.62 2.87 -16.67
CA CYS A 118 -1.29 1.51 -17.05
C CYS A 118 0.00 1.06 -16.35
N CYS A 119 0.01 -0.18 -15.87
CA CYS A 119 1.20 -0.80 -15.27
C CYS A 119 1.78 -1.89 -16.17
N THR A 120 2.90 -2.50 -15.78
CA THR A 120 3.53 -3.62 -16.52
C THR A 120 2.61 -4.83 -16.69
N LYS A 121 1.58 -4.99 -15.85
CA LYS A 121 0.56 -6.05 -16.00
C LYS A 121 -0.43 -5.74 -17.14
N CYS A 122 -0.58 -4.46 -17.54
CA CYS A 122 -1.51 -4.02 -18.58
C CYS A 122 -1.11 -4.48 -19.98
N HIS A 123 0.19 -4.53 -20.26
CA HIS A 123 0.73 -4.91 -21.55
C HIS A 123 1.90 -5.88 -21.35
N ARG A 124 1.77 -7.11 -21.86
CA ARG A 124 2.87 -8.08 -21.87
C ARG A 124 3.73 -7.82 -23.11
N GLY A 125 4.74 -6.95 -23.03
CA GLY A 125 5.71 -6.70 -24.11
C GLY A 125 5.94 -5.23 -24.48
N LYS A 126 6.56 -4.97 -25.65
CA LYS A 126 6.76 -3.61 -26.20
C LYS A 126 5.41 -3.00 -26.61
N SER A 127 4.71 -2.39 -25.65
CA SER A 127 3.54 -1.57 -25.96
C SER A 127 3.95 -0.13 -26.27
N ILE A 128 3.26 0.52 -27.19
CA ILE A 128 3.36 1.98 -27.44
C ILE A 128 2.55 2.79 -26.41
N CYS A 129 2.33 2.25 -25.21
CA CYS A 129 1.51 2.86 -24.18
C CYS A 129 2.14 4.16 -23.69
N LYS A 130 1.36 5.24 -23.72
CA LYS A 130 1.71 6.58 -23.22
C LYS A 130 0.94 6.95 -21.94
N ASN A 131 0.12 6.04 -21.42
CA ASN A 131 -0.57 6.20 -20.15
C ASN A 131 0.08 5.31 -19.08
N ASN A 132 1.37 5.04 -19.16
CA ASN A 132 2.09 4.24 -18.16
C ASN A 132 2.57 5.09 -16.98
N THR A 133 2.77 4.44 -15.83
CA THR A 133 3.64 4.94 -14.74
C THR A 133 5.09 4.79 -15.14
#